data_AF-A0A7Y8MRH8-F1
#
_entry.id   AF-A0A7Y8MRH8-F1
#
_cell.length_a   1.000
_cell.length_b   1.000
_cell.length_c   1.000
_cell.angle_alpha   90.00
_cell.angle_beta   90.00
_cell.angle_gamma   90.00
#
_symmetry.space_group_name_H-M   'P 1'
#
loop_
_entity.id
_entity.type
_entity.pdbx_description
1 polymer ?
#
loop_
_entity_poly.entity_id
_entity_poly.type
_entity_poly.pdbx_seq_one_letter_code
_entity_poly.pdbx_strand_id
1 'polypeptide(L)'
;MPVRPSNAASLILFRRAKDGPEILMGRRRPKAAFIPDAFVFPGGRLDEADAKVMPGNVLTPHAREDLQRAGGCSAALAGALATAAIRETWEETGLHLASPGDPGPAAPETWCPWRERGIAPDHSRLSYLGRAITPTQSPIRFHARFFLAEAAGDEGNLGGSGELLDLAWFSIEAALRLPIIDVTEFMLASVRERIAGREEAGIPLFAYRGGRPRPRFL
;
A
#
# COMPACT_ATOMS: atom_id res chain seq x y z
N MET A 1 6.75 -6.82 -27.80
CA MET A 1 5.57 -7.09 -26.93
C MET A 1 5.63 -6.17 -25.72
N PRO A 2 4.50 -5.69 -25.18
CA PRO A 2 4.52 -4.81 -24.02
C PRO A 2 5.11 -5.53 -22.79
N VAL A 3 5.88 -4.82 -21.98
CA VAL A 3 6.48 -5.35 -20.75
C VAL A 3 5.37 -5.84 -19.81
N ARG A 4 5.53 -7.02 -19.21
CA ARG A 4 4.57 -7.53 -18.22
C ARG A 4 4.68 -6.68 -16.94
N PRO A 5 3.57 -6.20 -16.37
CA PRO A 5 3.64 -5.42 -15.14
C PRO A 5 4.10 -6.30 -13.97
N SER A 6 5.07 -5.81 -13.20
CA SER A 6 5.46 -6.40 -11.92
C SER A 6 4.34 -6.22 -10.89
N ASN A 7 4.16 -7.19 -10.00
CA ASN A 7 3.28 -7.00 -8.85
C ASN A 7 3.89 -5.98 -7.89
N ALA A 8 3.05 -5.13 -7.33
CA ALA A 8 3.42 -4.14 -6.33
C ALA A 8 2.29 -4.01 -5.31
N ALA A 9 2.63 -3.56 -4.10
CA ALA A 9 1.68 -3.31 -3.04
C ALA A 9 1.98 -1.96 -2.39
N SER A 10 0.93 -1.24 -2.02
CA SER A 10 1.03 0.05 -1.35
C SER A 10 0.03 0.09 -0.21
N LEU A 11 0.44 0.67 0.92
CA LEU A 11 -0.38 0.80 2.11
C LEU A 11 -0.74 2.26 2.32
N ILE A 12 -2.03 2.54 2.27
CA ILE A 12 -2.58 3.82 2.66
C ILE A 12 -2.87 3.73 4.15
N LEU A 13 -1.99 4.33 4.95
CA LEU A 13 -2.23 4.50 6.38
C LEU A 13 -3.01 5.78 6.62
N PHE A 14 -4.07 5.66 7.43
CA PHE A 14 -4.79 6.81 7.93
C PHE A 14 -4.81 6.81 9.46
N ARG A 15 -4.89 8.01 10.05
CA ARG A 15 -5.19 8.19 11.47
C ARG A 15 -6.38 9.12 11.63
N ARG A 16 -7.10 8.98 12.73
CA ARG A 16 -8.15 9.93 13.11
C ARG A 16 -7.50 11.15 13.74
N ALA A 17 -7.79 12.34 13.22
CA ALA A 17 -7.42 13.61 13.82
C ALA A 17 -8.67 14.45 14.13
N LYS A 18 -8.48 15.54 14.86
CA LYS A 18 -9.56 16.44 15.31
C LYS A 18 -10.39 16.98 14.13
N ASP A 19 -9.72 17.32 13.03
CA ASP A 19 -10.32 17.99 11.88
C ASP A 19 -10.61 17.03 10.72
N GLY A 20 -10.56 15.71 10.96
CA GLY A 20 -10.81 14.67 9.97
C GLY A 20 -9.70 13.61 9.90
N PRO A 21 -9.82 12.61 9.00
CA PRO A 21 -8.77 11.64 8.78
C PRO A 21 -7.55 12.28 8.09
N GLU A 22 -6.37 11.90 8.53
CA GLU A 22 -5.10 12.25 7.89
C GLU A 22 -4.45 11.02 7.30
N ILE A 23 -3.80 11.17 6.15
CA ILE A 23 -3.15 10.12 5.38
C ILE A 23 -1.64 10.30 5.45
N LEU A 24 -0.93 9.20 5.69
CA LEU A 24 0.52 9.18 5.62
C LEU A 24 0.99 9.21 4.17
N MET A 25 1.81 10.21 3.83
CA MET A 25 2.42 10.33 2.51
C MET A 25 3.86 10.81 2.64
N GLY A 26 4.65 10.56 1.61
CA GLY A 26 5.99 11.11 1.46
C GLY A 26 6.31 11.44 0.01
N ARG A 27 7.26 12.35 -0.19
CA ARG A 27 7.74 12.77 -1.49
C ARG A 27 8.85 11.85 -1.97
N ARG A 28 8.71 11.31 -3.18
CA ARG A 28 9.79 10.56 -3.83
C ARG A 28 11.02 11.42 -4.03
N ARG A 29 12.21 10.83 -3.87
CA ARG A 29 13.47 11.50 -4.20
C ARG A 29 13.48 12.02 -5.65
N PRO A 30 14.16 13.16 -5.93
CA PRO A 30 14.31 13.69 -7.28
C PRO A 30 14.95 12.72 -8.30
N LYS A 31 15.69 11.72 -7.80
CA LYS A 31 16.35 10.69 -8.62
C LYS A 31 15.54 9.39 -8.75
N ALA A 32 14.28 9.37 -8.30
CA ALA A 32 13.44 8.18 -8.41
C ALA A 32 13.25 7.79 -9.89
N ALA A 33 13.46 6.51 -10.20
CA ALA A 33 13.34 5.99 -11.56
C ALA A 33 11.90 6.08 -12.12
N PHE A 34 10.91 6.29 -11.25
CA PHE A 34 9.51 6.40 -11.61
C PHE A 34 8.88 7.59 -10.91
N ILE A 35 8.57 8.64 -11.68
CA ILE A 35 7.84 9.85 -11.25
C ILE A 35 8.54 10.55 -10.05
N PRO A 36 9.67 11.23 -10.29
CA PRO A 36 10.39 11.96 -9.24
C PRO A 36 9.55 13.12 -8.69
N ASP A 37 9.84 13.50 -7.44
CA ASP A 37 9.20 14.62 -6.71
C ASP A 37 7.68 14.52 -6.48
N ALA A 38 7.05 13.42 -6.88
CA ALA A 38 5.65 13.16 -6.56
C ALA A 38 5.47 12.67 -5.11
N PHE A 39 4.42 13.13 -4.46
CA PHE A 39 3.94 12.58 -3.20
C PHE A 39 3.17 11.29 -3.44
N VAL A 40 3.52 10.27 -2.66
CA VAL A 40 2.97 8.91 -2.78
C VAL A 40 2.70 8.32 -1.40
N PHE A 41 1.88 7.29 -1.36
CA PHE A 41 1.78 6.42 -0.19
C PHE A 41 3.00 5.48 -0.14
N PRO A 42 3.35 4.97 1.05
CA PRO A 42 4.37 3.94 1.16
C PRO A 42 4.03 2.70 0.33
N GLY A 43 5.03 2.08 -0.27
CA GLY A 43 4.84 0.90 -1.08
C GLY A 43 5.82 0.71 -2.21
N GLY A 44 5.93 -0.54 -2.65
CA GLY A 44 6.93 -0.93 -3.62
C GLY A 44 6.60 -2.25 -4.32
N ARG A 45 7.64 -2.83 -4.92
CA ARG A 45 7.52 -4.06 -5.69
C ARG A 45 7.36 -5.24 -4.72
N LEU A 46 6.54 -6.22 -5.11
CA LEU A 46 6.53 -7.52 -4.44
C LEU A 46 7.88 -8.22 -4.64
N ASP A 47 8.55 -8.59 -3.56
CA ASP A 47 9.73 -9.45 -3.57
C ASP A 47 9.34 -10.93 -3.42
N GLU A 48 10.13 -11.86 -3.97
CA GLU A 48 9.88 -13.29 -3.80
C GLU A 48 9.98 -13.73 -2.34
N ALA A 49 10.81 -13.05 -1.55
CA ALA A 49 10.98 -13.32 -0.13
C ALA A 49 9.74 -12.95 0.71
N ASP A 50 8.87 -12.06 0.21
CA ASP A 50 7.62 -11.69 0.90
C ASP A 50 6.68 -12.89 1.08
N ALA A 51 6.75 -13.87 0.18
CA ALA A 51 5.97 -15.12 0.28
C ALA A 51 6.50 -16.10 1.35
N LYS A 52 7.70 -15.86 1.90
CA LYS A 52 8.34 -16.71 2.91
C LYS A 52 8.07 -16.24 4.35
N VAL A 53 7.46 -15.08 4.50
CA VAL A 53 7.14 -14.47 5.80
C VAL A 53 5.82 -15.02 6.32
N MET A 54 5.82 -15.48 7.56
CA MET A 54 4.63 -15.92 8.29
C MET A 54 3.99 -14.71 9.00
N PRO A 55 2.73 -14.37 8.69
CA PRO A 55 2.05 -13.30 9.41
C PRO A 55 1.55 -13.79 10.77
N GLY A 56 1.46 -12.89 11.74
CA GLY A 56 0.86 -13.18 13.05
C GLY A 56 -0.65 -13.39 12.93
N ASN A 57 -1.28 -12.63 12.04
CA ASN A 57 -2.69 -12.77 11.67
C ASN A 57 -2.83 -12.71 10.14
N VAL A 58 -3.71 -13.54 9.58
CA VAL A 58 -3.96 -13.57 8.13
C VAL A 58 -4.99 -12.52 7.70
N LEU A 59 -5.03 -12.23 6.40
CA LEU A 59 -6.07 -11.37 5.80
C LEU A 59 -7.46 -11.87 6.18
N THR A 60 -8.36 -10.92 6.48
CA THR A 60 -9.76 -11.23 6.74
C THR A 60 -10.42 -11.92 5.53
N PRO A 61 -11.47 -12.74 5.72
CA PRO A 61 -12.20 -13.35 4.61
C PRO A 61 -12.65 -12.32 3.57
N HIS A 62 -13.17 -11.18 4.04
CA HIS A 62 -13.62 -10.08 3.17
C HIS A 62 -12.51 -9.51 2.29
N ALA A 63 -11.34 -9.20 2.87
CA ALA A 63 -10.20 -8.68 2.09
C ALA A 63 -9.69 -9.70 1.06
N ARG A 64 -9.69 -11.00 1.41
CA ARG A 64 -9.31 -12.08 0.48
C ARG A 64 -10.30 -12.20 -0.68
N GLU A 65 -11.58 -12.14 -0.40
CA GLU A 65 -12.64 -12.18 -1.41
C GLU A 65 -12.57 -10.98 -2.36
N ASP A 66 -12.36 -9.77 -1.83
CA ASP A 66 -12.19 -8.59 -2.68
C ASP A 66 -10.97 -8.71 -3.59
N LEU A 67 -9.83 -9.17 -3.07
CA LEU A 67 -8.62 -9.42 -3.88
C LEU A 67 -8.86 -10.46 -4.98
N GLN A 68 -9.60 -11.52 -4.67
CA GLN A 68 -9.96 -12.55 -5.63
C GLN A 68 -10.91 -12.01 -6.71
N ARG A 69 -11.97 -11.29 -6.33
CA ARG A 69 -12.92 -10.64 -7.24
C ARG A 69 -12.26 -9.60 -8.13
N ALA A 70 -11.32 -8.83 -7.58
CA ALA A 70 -10.67 -7.74 -8.31
C ALA A 70 -9.84 -8.21 -9.50
N GLY A 71 -9.35 -9.46 -9.53
CA GLY A 71 -8.49 -9.92 -10.63
C GLY A 71 -7.90 -11.31 -10.52
N GLY A 72 -8.59 -12.25 -9.85
CA GLY A 72 -8.16 -13.64 -9.75
C GLY A 72 -6.88 -13.83 -8.92
N CYS A 73 -6.68 -13.00 -7.88
CA CYS A 73 -5.55 -13.14 -6.99
C CYS A 73 -5.63 -14.45 -6.21
N SER A 74 -4.62 -15.31 -6.28
CA SER A 74 -4.55 -16.51 -5.45
C SER A 74 -4.35 -16.12 -3.98
N ALA A 75 -4.75 -17.00 -3.04
CA ALA A 75 -4.56 -16.74 -1.62
C ALA A 75 -3.07 -16.54 -1.25
N ALA A 76 -2.16 -17.28 -1.90
CA ALA A 76 -0.72 -17.12 -1.71
C ALA A 76 -0.22 -15.75 -2.17
N LEU A 77 -0.65 -15.28 -3.35
CA LEU A 77 -0.28 -13.96 -3.85
C LEU A 77 -0.89 -12.85 -3.00
N ALA A 78 -2.13 -13.03 -2.51
CA ALA A 78 -2.78 -12.10 -1.60
C ALA A 78 -1.97 -11.93 -0.30
N GLY A 79 -1.52 -13.04 0.30
CA GLY A 79 -0.65 -13.02 1.48
C GLY A 79 0.68 -12.32 1.21
N ALA A 80 1.36 -12.66 0.11
CA ALA A 80 2.65 -12.04 -0.22
C ALA A 80 2.52 -10.53 -0.52
N LEU A 81 1.43 -10.09 -1.15
CA LEU A 81 1.15 -8.66 -1.36
C LEU A 81 0.86 -7.92 -0.06
N ALA A 82 0.16 -8.56 0.90
CA ALA A 82 -0.06 -7.99 2.22
C ALA A 82 1.27 -7.83 2.98
N THR A 83 2.14 -8.84 2.94
CA THR A 83 3.50 -8.78 3.49
C THR A 83 4.29 -7.62 2.86
N ALA A 84 4.29 -7.52 1.52
CA ALA A 84 5.01 -6.47 0.80
C ALA A 84 4.52 -5.06 1.21
N ALA A 85 3.21 -4.86 1.34
CA ALA A 85 2.65 -3.58 1.78
C ALA A 85 3.16 -3.17 3.17
N ILE A 86 3.20 -4.12 4.12
CA ILE A 86 3.66 -3.87 5.48
C ILE A 86 5.18 -3.67 5.53
N ARG A 87 5.95 -4.49 4.80
CA ARG A 87 7.42 -4.37 4.71
C ARG A 87 7.82 -2.99 4.20
N GLU A 88 7.31 -2.60 3.05
CA GLU A 88 7.64 -1.32 2.41
C GLU A 88 7.27 -0.15 3.33
N THR A 89 6.10 -0.22 3.99
CA THR A 89 5.70 0.81 4.96
C THR A 89 6.68 0.93 6.11
N TRP A 90 7.13 -0.20 6.66
CA TRP A 90 8.12 -0.19 7.74
C TRP A 90 9.49 0.30 7.27
N GLU A 91 9.97 -0.17 6.12
CA GLU A 91 11.25 0.24 5.54
C GLU A 91 11.25 1.74 5.24
N GLU A 92 10.18 2.29 4.65
CA GLU A 92 10.13 3.68 4.23
C GLU A 92 9.79 4.65 5.37
N THR A 93 9.03 4.22 6.37
CA THR A 93 8.44 5.14 7.38
C THR A 93 8.76 4.81 8.84
N GLY A 94 9.24 3.59 9.11
CA GLY A 94 9.44 3.06 10.47
C GLY A 94 8.15 2.54 11.13
N LEU A 95 6.99 2.83 10.57
CA LEU A 95 5.69 2.39 11.10
C LEU A 95 5.44 0.92 10.76
N HIS A 96 4.91 0.17 11.73
CA HIS A 96 4.73 -1.27 11.58
C HIS A 96 3.31 -1.68 11.99
N LEU A 97 2.67 -2.45 11.11
CA LEU A 97 1.40 -3.09 11.39
C LEU A 97 1.68 -4.50 11.84
N ALA A 98 1.79 -4.65 13.15
CA ALA A 98 2.28 -5.87 13.77
C ALA A 98 1.29 -6.45 14.79
N SER A 99 1.43 -7.75 15.00
CA SER A 99 0.85 -8.49 16.12
C SER A 99 1.91 -9.38 16.76
N PRO A 100 1.70 -9.85 18.01
CA PRO A 100 2.60 -10.83 18.62
C PRO A 100 2.78 -12.06 17.71
N GLY A 101 4.02 -12.48 17.48
CA GLY A 101 4.31 -13.61 16.59
C GLY A 101 5.77 -13.71 16.17
N ASP A 102 6.06 -14.59 15.21
CA ASP A 102 7.36 -14.74 14.57
C ASP A 102 7.18 -14.68 13.05
N PRO A 103 7.96 -13.86 12.31
CA PRO A 103 7.90 -13.79 10.85
C PRO A 103 8.30 -15.11 10.16
N GLY A 104 8.72 -16.12 10.91
CA GLY A 104 9.05 -17.46 10.44
C GLY A 104 10.53 -17.60 10.11
N PRO A 105 11.09 -18.83 10.15
CA PRO A 105 12.53 -19.06 10.01
C PRO A 105 13.07 -18.76 8.60
N ALA A 106 12.20 -18.76 7.59
CA ALA A 106 12.56 -18.48 6.20
C ALA A 106 12.43 -16.98 5.82
N ALA A 107 12.00 -16.13 6.75
CA ALA A 107 11.95 -14.68 6.53
C ALA A 107 13.35 -14.11 6.32
N PRO A 108 13.53 -13.16 5.38
CA PRO A 108 14.83 -12.54 5.12
C PRO A 108 15.29 -11.66 6.29
N GLU A 109 16.57 -11.26 6.28
CA GLU A 109 17.22 -10.49 7.36
C GLU A 109 16.51 -9.17 7.68
N THR A 110 15.84 -8.57 6.70
CA THR A 110 14.92 -7.43 6.86
C THR A 110 13.93 -7.62 8.02
N TRP A 111 13.51 -8.85 8.33
CA TRP A 111 12.56 -9.16 9.41
C TRP A 111 13.22 -9.53 10.74
N CYS A 112 14.56 -9.56 10.84
CA CYS A 112 15.25 -9.83 12.10
C CYS A 112 14.82 -8.87 13.24
N PRO A 113 14.70 -7.55 13.02
CA PRO A 113 14.22 -6.63 14.06
C PRO A 113 12.80 -6.96 14.54
N TRP A 114 11.95 -7.54 13.69
CA TRP A 114 10.60 -7.96 14.04
C TRP A 114 10.64 -9.22 14.91
N ARG A 115 11.45 -10.21 14.53
CA ARG A 115 11.64 -11.45 15.30
C ARG A 115 12.19 -11.18 16.70
N GLU A 116 13.21 -10.33 16.81
CA GLU A 116 13.82 -9.93 18.10
C GLU A 116 12.81 -9.27 19.04
N ARG A 117 11.82 -8.57 18.47
CA ARG A 117 10.73 -7.93 19.19
C ARG A 117 9.54 -8.87 19.46
N GLY A 118 9.58 -10.11 19.00
CA GLY A 118 8.49 -11.08 19.14
C GLY A 118 7.21 -10.66 18.41
N ILE A 119 7.36 -9.99 17.26
CA ILE A 119 6.24 -9.53 16.44
C ILE A 119 6.33 -10.05 15.00
N ALA A 120 5.18 -10.15 14.36
CA ALA A 120 5.00 -10.55 12.96
C ALA A 120 4.04 -9.58 12.25
N PRO A 121 4.03 -9.51 10.90
CA PRO A 121 3.09 -8.65 10.19
C PRO A 121 1.65 -9.07 10.46
N ASP A 122 0.78 -8.09 10.73
CA ASP A 122 -0.64 -8.32 10.96
C ASP A 122 -1.44 -8.01 9.69
N HIS A 123 -1.76 -9.05 8.93
CA HIS A 123 -2.53 -8.88 7.70
C HIS A 123 -4.02 -8.63 7.98
N SER A 124 -4.52 -8.95 9.17
CA SER A 124 -5.95 -8.76 9.49
C SER A 124 -6.32 -7.29 9.63
N ARG A 125 -5.34 -6.42 9.90
CA ARG A 125 -5.49 -4.96 9.90
C ARG A 125 -5.66 -4.37 8.50
N LEU A 126 -5.37 -5.13 7.44
CA LEU A 126 -5.43 -4.65 6.07
C LEU A 126 -6.82 -4.86 5.47
N SER A 127 -7.44 -3.76 5.02
CA SER A 127 -8.57 -3.80 4.11
C SER A 127 -8.08 -3.60 2.67
N TYR A 128 -8.62 -4.35 1.72
CA TYR A 128 -8.28 -4.11 0.32
C TYR A 128 -9.08 -2.92 -0.22
N LEU A 129 -8.37 -1.95 -0.80
CA LEU A 129 -8.98 -0.76 -1.38
C LEU A 129 -9.19 -0.92 -2.88
N GLY A 130 -8.16 -1.34 -3.62
CA GLY A 130 -8.26 -1.37 -5.07
C GLY A 130 -6.92 -1.64 -5.75
N ARG A 131 -6.87 -1.44 -7.07
CA ARG A 131 -5.65 -1.67 -7.84
C ARG A 131 -5.43 -0.65 -8.94
N ALA A 132 -4.16 -0.47 -9.30
CA ALA A 132 -3.76 0.31 -10.45
C ALA A 132 -2.84 -0.46 -11.39
N ILE A 133 -3.03 -0.29 -12.69
CA ILE A 133 -2.20 -0.90 -13.73
C ILE A 133 -1.63 0.19 -14.62
N THR A 134 -0.31 0.34 -14.56
CA THR A 134 0.45 1.26 -15.42
C THR A 134 0.19 1.05 -16.92
N PRO A 135 0.29 2.11 -17.75
CA PRO A 135 0.02 2.04 -19.19
C PRO A 135 0.89 1.00 -19.90
N THR A 136 0.36 0.37 -20.95
CA THR A 136 1.10 -0.65 -21.72
C THR A 136 2.32 -0.10 -22.46
N GLN A 137 2.34 1.21 -22.74
CA GLN A 137 3.46 1.91 -23.38
C GLN A 137 4.59 2.24 -22.40
N SER A 138 4.35 2.17 -21.09
CA SER A 138 5.39 2.50 -20.10
C SER A 138 6.47 1.41 -20.10
N PRO A 139 7.77 1.77 -20.08
CA PRO A 139 8.86 0.80 -19.97
C PRO A 139 8.93 0.17 -18.56
N ILE A 140 8.50 0.93 -17.53
CA ILE A 140 8.40 0.47 -16.14
C ILE A 140 6.92 0.27 -15.82
N ARG A 141 6.54 -0.96 -15.49
CA ARG A 141 5.14 -1.30 -15.30
C ARG A 141 4.87 -2.01 -13.98
N PHE A 142 3.85 -1.51 -13.28
CA PHE A 142 3.33 -2.09 -12.06
C PHE A 142 1.85 -2.45 -12.21
N HIS A 143 1.48 -3.51 -11.50
CA HIS A 143 0.11 -3.90 -11.16
C HIS A 143 -0.01 -3.80 -9.64
N ALA A 144 -0.19 -2.56 -9.19
CA ALA A 144 -0.18 -2.19 -7.77
C ALA A 144 -1.53 -2.54 -7.12
N ARG A 145 -1.48 -3.15 -5.92
CA ARG A 145 -2.62 -3.33 -5.02
C ARG A 145 -2.51 -2.35 -3.89
N PHE A 146 -3.61 -1.68 -3.58
CA PHE A 146 -3.69 -0.70 -2.52
C PHE A 146 -4.46 -1.31 -1.36
N PHE A 147 -3.85 -1.28 -0.19
CA PHE A 147 -4.47 -1.63 1.07
C PHE A 147 -4.73 -0.37 1.88
N LEU A 148 -5.76 -0.39 2.70
CA LEU A 148 -6.11 0.66 3.66
C LEU A 148 -6.01 0.07 5.07
N ALA A 149 -5.39 0.81 5.98
CA ALA A 149 -5.38 0.45 7.39
C ALA A 149 -5.35 1.70 8.28
N GLU A 150 -5.94 1.57 9.47
CA GLU A 150 -5.86 2.59 10.52
C GLU A 150 -4.53 2.41 11.28
N ALA A 151 -3.77 3.49 11.40
CA ALA A 151 -2.57 3.53 12.21
C ALA A 151 -2.95 3.44 13.69
N ALA A 152 -2.20 2.66 14.46
CA ALA A 152 -2.33 2.62 15.90
C ALA A 152 -1.74 3.91 16.50
N GLY A 153 -2.32 4.41 17.58
CA GLY A 153 -1.97 5.71 18.17
C GLY A 153 -0.51 5.86 18.64
N ASP A 154 0.21 4.75 18.83
CA ASP A 154 1.57 4.71 19.38
C ASP A 154 2.65 4.35 18.34
N GLU A 155 2.38 4.49 17.04
CA GLU A 155 3.35 4.17 15.99
C GLU A 155 4.46 5.23 15.90
N GLY A 156 5.41 5.18 16.84
CA GLY A 156 6.77 5.74 16.76
C GLY A 156 6.96 7.19 16.29
N ASN A 157 8.22 7.57 16.09
CA ASN A 157 8.55 8.74 15.30
C ASN A 157 8.67 8.32 13.83
N LEU A 158 8.12 9.12 12.91
CA LEU A 158 8.33 8.91 11.48
C LEU A 158 9.83 8.92 11.19
N GLY A 159 10.31 7.83 10.58
CA GLY A 159 11.71 7.66 10.23
C GLY A 159 11.94 6.28 9.62
N GLY A 160 12.37 6.25 8.37
CA GLY A 160 12.70 5.01 7.65
C GLY A 160 14.01 5.14 6.87
N SER A 161 14.14 4.40 5.77
CA SER A 161 15.29 4.34 4.87
C SER A 161 15.65 5.69 4.24
N GLY A 162 14.72 6.65 4.30
CA GLY A 162 14.82 7.96 3.67
C GLY A 162 14.49 7.94 2.18
N GLU A 163 13.97 6.84 1.63
CA GLU A 163 13.50 6.78 0.24
C GLU A 163 12.37 7.78 -0.05
N LEU A 164 11.51 7.99 0.96
CA LEU A 164 10.54 9.06 1.00
C LEU A 164 11.08 10.23 1.83
N LEU A 165 11.11 11.40 1.20
CA LEU A 165 11.36 12.68 1.85
C LEU A 165 10.05 13.28 2.33
N ASP A 166 10.10 14.28 3.20
CA ASP A 166 8.93 15.04 3.66
C ASP A 166 7.77 14.14 4.15
N LEU A 167 8.13 13.03 4.81
CA LEU A 167 7.16 12.09 5.40
C LEU A 167 6.33 12.81 6.46
N ALA A 168 5.02 12.87 6.22
CA ALA A 168 4.09 13.52 7.11
C ALA A 168 2.66 12.97 6.94
N TRP A 169 1.85 13.31 7.94
CA TRP A 169 0.41 13.11 7.90
C TRP A 169 -0.25 14.33 7.27
N PHE A 170 -1.07 14.11 6.25
CA PHE A 170 -1.79 15.16 5.54
C PHE A 170 -3.29 14.91 5.61
N SER A 171 -4.10 15.94 5.88
CA SER A 171 -5.54 15.83 5.58
C SER A 171 -5.73 15.49 4.10
N ILE A 172 -6.85 14.84 3.75
CA ILE A 172 -7.14 14.49 2.36
C ILE A 172 -7.14 15.76 1.47
N GLU A 173 -7.67 16.87 1.99
CA GLU A 173 -7.70 18.16 1.30
C GLU A 173 -6.30 18.75 1.09
N ALA A 174 -5.38 18.56 2.04
CA ALA A 174 -4.00 18.97 1.88
C ALA A 174 -3.26 18.07 0.90
N ALA A 175 -3.46 16.75 0.99
CA ALA A 175 -2.85 15.75 0.11
C ALA A 175 -3.21 16.00 -1.37
N LEU A 176 -4.47 16.36 -1.66
CA LEU A 176 -4.93 16.70 -3.01
C LEU A 176 -4.30 17.97 -3.60
N ARG A 177 -3.65 18.81 -2.78
CA ARG A 177 -2.92 20.00 -3.23
C ARG A 177 -1.41 19.76 -3.41
N LEU A 178 -0.91 18.60 -2.99
CA LEU A 178 0.49 18.24 -3.17
C LEU A 178 0.75 17.88 -4.65
N PRO A 179 2.03 17.88 -5.08
CA PRO A 179 2.43 17.29 -6.36
C PRO A 179 2.16 15.78 -6.38
N ILE A 180 0.93 15.38 -6.71
CA ILE A 180 0.50 13.98 -6.82
C ILE A 180 0.18 13.62 -8.26
N ILE A 181 0.02 12.32 -8.52
CA ILE A 181 -0.39 11.80 -9.82
C ILE A 181 -1.84 11.31 -9.80
N ASP A 182 -2.39 11.14 -10.99
CA ASP A 182 -3.77 10.71 -11.27
C ASP A 182 -4.23 9.47 -10.46
N VAL A 183 -3.38 8.46 -10.33
CA VAL A 183 -3.68 7.26 -9.53
C VAL A 183 -3.75 7.59 -8.04
N THR A 184 -2.87 8.46 -7.53
CA THR A 184 -2.87 8.87 -6.12
C THR A 184 -4.13 9.68 -5.82
N GLU A 185 -4.50 10.62 -6.69
CA GLU A 185 -5.74 11.40 -6.60
C GLU A 185 -6.97 10.47 -6.56
N PHE A 186 -7.03 9.50 -7.48
CA PHE A 186 -8.12 8.53 -7.53
C PHE A 186 -8.22 7.70 -6.25
N MET A 187 -7.10 7.21 -5.72
CA MET A 187 -7.09 6.43 -4.48
C MET A 187 -7.48 7.28 -3.26
N LEU A 188 -7.05 8.55 -3.17
CA LEU A 188 -7.50 9.47 -2.12
C LEU A 188 -9.01 9.68 -2.13
N ALA A 189 -9.61 9.78 -3.32
CA ALA A 189 -11.07 9.87 -3.45
C ALA A 189 -11.77 8.61 -2.90
N SER A 190 -11.28 7.42 -3.25
CA SER A 190 -11.82 6.15 -2.72
C SER A 190 -11.64 6.00 -1.21
N VAL A 191 -10.49 6.44 -0.66
CA VAL A 191 -10.24 6.45 0.79
C VAL A 191 -11.27 7.33 1.50
N ARG A 192 -11.57 8.52 0.96
CA ARG A 192 -12.57 9.43 1.53
C ARG A 192 -13.95 8.77 1.62
N GLU A 193 -14.37 8.08 0.57
CA GLU A 193 -15.66 7.36 0.56
C GLU A 193 -15.68 6.22 1.57
N ARG A 194 -14.59 5.42 1.62
CA ARG A 194 -14.45 4.29 2.54
C ARG A 194 -14.47 4.71 4.00
N ILE A 195 -13.71 5.74 4.38
CA ILE A 195 -13.65 6.24 5.77
C ILE A 195 -14.98 6.87 6.19
N ALA A 196 -15.72 7.49 5.26
CA ALA A 196 -17.05 8.01 5.52
C ALA A 196 -18.12 6.92 5.72
N GLY A 197 -17.76 5.63 5.61
CA GLY A 197 -18.69 4.51 5.70
C GLY A 197 -19.67 4.44 4.54
N ARG A 198 -19.36 5.11 3.41
CA ARG A 198 -20.20 5.06 2.21
C ARG A 198 -19.87 3.80 1.42
N GLU A 199 -20.91 3.09 1.02
CA GLU A 199 -20.78 1.88 0.21
C GLU A 199 -20.30 2.29 -1.19
N GLU A 200 -19.07 1.91 -1.54
CA GLU A 200 -18.57 2.11 -2.89
C GLU A 200 -19.28 1.14 -3.85
N ALA A 201 -19.59 1.60 -5.07
CA ALA A 201 -20.30 0.83 -6.08
C ALA A 201 -19.52 -0.38 -6.65
N GLY A 202 -18.38 -0.74 -6.06
CA GLY A 202 -17.50 -1.81 -6.48
C GLY A 202 -16.05 -1.57 -6.05
N ILE A 203 -15.12 -2.41 -6.53
CA ILE A 203 -13.70 -2.30 -6.20
C ILE A 203 -12.99 -1.31 -7.14
N PRO A 204 -12.36 -0.23 -6.64
CA PRO A 204 -11.56 0.71 -7.41
C PRO A 204 -10.50 0.04 -8.30
N LEU A 205 -10.54 0.35 -9.60
CA LEU A 205 -9.55 -0.03 -10.60
C LEU A 205 -9.13 1.19 -11.43
N PHE A 206 -7.86 1.57 -11.28
CA PHE A 206 -7.22 2.58 -12.10
C PHE A 206 -6.40 1.95 -13.22
N ALA A 207 -6.75 2.20 -14.48
CA ALA A 207 -6.03 1.67 -15.63
C ALA A 207 -5.97 2.71 -16.74
N TYR A 208 -5.23 2.41 -17.81
CA TYR A 208 -5.10 3.29 -18.96
C TYR A 208 -5.63 2.61 -20.23
N ARG A 209 -6.29 3.38 -21.10
CA ARG A 209 -6.69 2.94 -22.46
C ARG A 209 -6.30 4.01 -23.46
N GLY A 210 -5.45 3.65 -24.43
CA GLY A 210 -4.93 4.60 -25.42
C GLY A 210 -4.14 5.75 -24.77
N GLY A 211 -3.35 5.45 -23.73
CA GLY A 211 -2.56 6.43 -22.99
C GLY A 211 -3.35 7.36 -22.05
N ARG A 212 -4.69 7.23 -21.99
CA ARG A 212 -5.54 8.05 -21.12
C ARG A 212 -6.00 7.27 -19.89
N PRO A 213 -6.06 7.89 -18.71
CA PRO A 213 -6.67 7.31 -17.52
C PRO A 213 -8.11 6.84 -17.77
N ARG A 214 -8.45 5.68 -17.21
CA ARG A 214 -9.77 5.03 -17.25
C ARG A 214 -10.07 4.41 -15.88
N PRO A 215 -10.35 5.26 -14.86
CA PRO A 215 -10.86 4.75 -13.59
C PRO A 215 -12.20 4.05 -13.79
N ARG A 216 -12.42 2.95 -13.05
CA ARG A 216 -13.67 2.21 -13.01
C ARG A 216 -13.79 1.43 -11.71
N PHE A 217 -14.97 0.92 -11.43
CA PHE A 217 -15.26 0.05 -10.29
C PHE A 217 -15.62 -1.33 -10.82
N LEU A 218 -15.12 -2.38 -10.15
CA LEU A 218 -15.32 -3.80 -10.49
C LEU A 218 -16.44 -4.42 -9.66
#